data_AF-K9SX45-F1
#
_entry.id   AF-K9SX45-F1
#
_cell.length_a   1.000
_cell.length_b   1.000
_cell.length_c   1.000
_cell.angle_alpha   90.00
_cell.angle_beta   90.00
_cell.angle_gamma   90.00
#
_symmetry.space_group_name_H-M   'P 1'
#
loop_
_entity.id
_entity.type
_entity.pdbx_description
1 polymer ?
#
loop_
_entity_poly.entity_id
_entity_poly.type
_entity_poly.pdbx_seq_one_letter_code
_entity_poly.pdbx_strand_id
1 'polypeptide(L)'
;MNMANYPFNPSQFTPFQVVSKPITDNWRIWLAENKLLGSSDEHLVAEMSRFGFNAQAVKAELATIAASPYFQAGQNLAQLLRKLESHCQVQTALAALSPQSALTIDRHPQLSQAEFFENYYVCHRPVILTEATKNWQALNLWTPEFLRSQYGHIAVEIQANRLANRRYEIDVDAHRHSITLGEFVDMLAANTNDYYMVANNGNLSKTELRSLLNDIEMFPEYLDRTKAENAAFFWLGPAGTVTPLHHDACNLLFVQIYGRKTWKIIPPFNTPYLYNYEGVFSEVDCEQPDYAKYPLFKNVCMTEVTLEPGEAIFIPAGWWHHVRSLDVSISLSFTNFLFPNEYTWNYPQIRR
;
A
#
# COMPACT_ATOMS: atom_id res chain seq x y z
N MET A 1 -34.73 39.68 64.99
CA MET A 1 -34.67 38.20 65.09
C MET A 1 -33.29 37.76 64.62
N ASN A 2 -32.50 37.17 65.51
CA ASN A 2 -31.12 36.75 65.28
C ASN A 2 -31.03 35.70 64.16
N MET A 3 -30.16 35.93 63.16
CA MET A 3 -29.69 34.87 62.26
C MET A 3 -28.75 33.96 63.04
N ALA A 4 -29.31 33.03 63.81
CA ALA A 4 -28.55 32.01 64.50
C ALA A 4 -28.21 30.87 63.53
N ASN A 5 -26.91 30.70 63.28
CA ASN A 5 -26.20 29.47 62.98
C ASN A 5 -27.08 28.23 62.75
N TYR A 6 -27.33 27.88 61.49
CA TYR A 6 -27.56 26.49 61.13
C TYR A 6 -26.19 25.80 61.06
N PRO A 7 -25.81 24.94 62.03
CA PRO A 7 -24.56 24.19 61.92
C PRO A 7 -24.67 23.27 60.70
N PHE A 8 -23.73 23.40 59.77
CA PHE A 8 -23.58 22.46 58.66
C PHE A 8 -23.49 21.04 59.23
N ASN A 9 -24.47 20.19 58.88
CA ASN A 9 -24.52 18.81 59.33
C ASN A 9 -24.01 17.88 58.22
N PRO A 10 -22.72 17.51 58.22
CA PRO A 10 -22.14 16.66 57.19
C PRO A 10 -22.76 15.25 57.11
N SER A 11 -23.49 14.81 58.15
CA SER A 11 -24.17 13.51 58.16
C SER A 11 -25.42 13.44 57.28
N GLN A 12 -25.91 14.59 56.78
CA GLN A 12 -27.06 14.65 55.87
C GLN A 12 -26.66 14.57 54.39
N PHE A 13 -25.37 14.50 54.08
CA PHE A 13 -24.87 14.30 52.73
C PHE A 13 -24.24 12.92 52.61
N THR A 14 -24.85 12.04 51.81
CA THR A 14 -24.18 10.82 51.37
C THR A 14 -23.03 11.22 50.45
N PRO A 15 -21.76 10.86 50.75
CA PRO A 15 -20.67 11.12 49.83
C PRO A 15 -21.02 10.49 48.48
N PHE A 16 -21.07 11.29 47.43
CA PHE A 16 -21.20 10.76 46.07
C PHE A 16 -19.88 10.03 45.76
N GLN A 17 -19.83 8.73 46.05
CA GLN A 17 -18.69 7.90 45.65
C GLN A 17 -18.79 7.66 44.15
N VAL A 18 -18.14 8.53 43.39
CA VAL A 18 -17.81 8.22 42.00
C VAL A 18 -16.78 7.10 42.03
N VAL A 19 -17.23 5.86 41.91
CA VAL A 19 -16.33 4.72 41.70
C VAL A 19 -15.73 4.92 40.30
N SER A 20 -14.48 5.38 40.24
CA SER A 20 -13.82 5.57 38.96
C SER A 20 -13.70 4.23 38.25
N LYS A 21 -13.99 4.22 36.94
CA LYS A 21 -13.74 3.04 36.11
C LYS A 21 -12.28 2.60 36.29
N PRO A 22 -12.02 1.31 36.58
CA PRO A 22 -10.65 0.82 36.67
C PRO A 22 -9.97 0.95 35.30
N ILE A 23 -8.70 1.39 35.30
CA ILE A 23 -7.88 1.42 34.09
C ILE A 23 -7.52 -0.02 33.76
N THR A 24 -8.10 -0.56 32.69
CA THR A 24 -7.85 -1.93 32.22
C THR A 24 -6.51 -2.01 31.49
N ASP A 25 -6.01 -3.22 31.26
CA ASP A 25 -4.73 -3.41 30.56
C ASP A 25 -4.74 -2.85 29.13
N ASN A 26 -5.86 -2.91 28.42
CA ASN A 26 -5.99 -2.28 27.10
C ASN A 26 -5.77 -0.75 27.17
N TRP A 27 -6.29 -0.10 28.22
CA TRP A 27 -6.06 1.33 28.42
C TRP A 27 -4.63 1.63 28.87
N ARG A 28 -4.00 0.74 29.64
CA ARG A 28 -2.57 0.86 29.98
C ARG A 28 -1.68 0.73 28.76
N ILE A 29 -1.97 -0.23 27.88
CA ILE A 29 -1.28 -0.40 26.59
C ILE A 29 -1.45 0.88 25.76
N TRP A 30 -2.68 1.37 25.61
CA TRP A 30 -2.94 2.60 24.88
C TRP A 30 -2.18 3.81 25.46
N LEU A 31 -2.16 3.98 26.78
CA LEU A 31 -1.39 5.05 27.43
C LEU A 31 0.11 4.94 27.17
N ALA A 32 0.67 3.73 27.32
CA ALA A 32 2.08 3.47 27.06
C ALA A 32 2.44 3.74 25.59
N GLU A 33 1.67 3.22 24.64
CA GLU A 33 1.89 3.45 23.21
C GLU A 33 1.85 4.92 22.85
N ASN A 34 0.82 5.66 23.29
CA ASN A 34 0.71 7.07 22.97
C ASN A 34 1.80 7.92 23.63
N LYS A 35 2.27 7.53 24.82
CA LYS A 35 3.42 8.16 25.46
C LYS A 35 4.72 7.85 24.72
N LEU A 36 4.90 6.62 24.20
CA LEU A 36 6.03 6.26 23.32
C LEU A 36 5.99 7.03 22.01
N LEU A 37 4.81 7.30 21.46
CA LEU A 37 4.59 8.13 20.27
C LEU A 37 4.79 9.64 20.53
N GLY A 38 5.00 10.06 21.78
CA GLY A 38 5.33 11.43 22.15
C GLY A 38 4.16 12.31 22.61
N SER A 39 2.99 11.72 22.90
CA SER A 39 1.87 12.46 23.50
C SER A 39 2.23 12.99 24.88
N SER A 40 1.80 14.22 25.20
CA SER A 40 2.02 14.81 26.53
C SER A 40 1.08 14.20 27.58
N ASP A 41 1.50 14.18 28.84
CA ASP A 41 0.69 13.63 29.93
C ASP A 41 -0.62 14.42 30.12
N GLU A 42 -0.61 15.74 29.86
CA GLU A 42 -1.80 16.57 29.90
C GLU A 42 -2.84 16.14 28.86
N HIS A 43 -2.39 15.87 27.63
CA HIS A 43 -3.27 15.39 26.56
C HIS A 43 -3.87 14.03 26.89
N LEU A 44 -3.05 13.08 27.35
CA LEU A 44 -3.50 11.73 27.70
C LEU A 44 -4.51 11.74 28.86
N VAL A 45 -4.25 12.57 29.88
CA VAL A 45 -5.19 12.75 31.00
C VAL A 45 -6.51 13.35 30.53
N ALA A 46 -6.47 14.34 29.64
CA ALA A 46 -7.68 14.97 29.09
C ALA A 46 -8.51 13.95 28.30
N GLU A 47 -7.89 13.18 27.41
CA GLU A 47 -8.59 12.17 26.61
C GLU A 47 -9.18 11.05 27.50
N MET A 48 -8.40 10.48 28.42
CA MET A 48 -8.93 9.49 29.37
C MET A 48 -10.10 10.04 30.20
N SER A 49 -10.05 11.30 30.61
CA SER A 49 -11.13 11.93 31.38
C SER A 49 -12.44 12.01 30.56
N ARG A 50 -12.36 12.21 29.24
CA ARG A 50 -13.54 12.18 28.35
C ARG A 50 -14.21 10.81 28.30
N PHE A 51 -13.45 9.74 28.55
CA PHE A 51 -13.97 8.38 28.68
C PHE A 51 -14.39 8.00 30.11
N GLY A 52 -14.44 8.97 31.04
CA GLY A 52 -14.92 8.80 32.41
C GLY A 52 -13.88 8.27 33.40
N PHE A 53 -12.60 8.27 33.05
CA PHE A 53 -11.53 7.91 33.97
C PHE A 53 -11.19 9.07 34.92
N ASN A 54 -10.83 8.74 36.16
CA ASN A 54 -10.41 9.74 37.13
C ASN A 54 -9.01 10.29 36.77
N ALA A 55 -8.89 11.60 36.59
CA ALA A 55 -7.64 12.25 36.17
C ALA A 55 -6.45 11.96 37.10
N GLN A 56 -6.67 11.85 38.42
CA GLN A 56 -5.60 11.54 39.37
C GLN A 56 -5.12 10.10 39.24
N ALA A 57 -6.05 9.16 39.02
CA ALA A 57 -5.71 7.76 38.75
C ALA A 57 -4.90 7.62 37.44
N VAL A 58 -5.28 8.35 36.39
CA VAL A 58 -4.54 8.36 35.11
C VAL A 58 -3.14 8.95 35.29
N LYS A 59 -2.99 10.05 36.03
CA LYS A 59 -1.66 10.62 36.34
C LYS A 59 -0.78 9.64 37.11
N ALA A 60 -1.34 8.93 38.09
CA ALA A 60 -0.61 7.91 38.84
C ALA A 60 -0.16 6.76 37.92
N GLU A 61 -1.03 6.27 37.05
CA GLU A 61 -0.69 5.24 36.06
C GLU A 61 0.39 5.71 35.08
N LEU A 62 0.32 6.94 34.57
CA LEU A 62 1.36 7.52 33.71
C LEU A 62 2.72 7.61 34.43
N ALA A 63 2.74 7.93 35.72
CA ALA A 63 3.95 7.91 36.53
C ALA A 63 4.50 6.48 36.70
N THR A 64 3.64 5.49 36.93
CA THR A 64 4.01 4.07 36.96
C THR A 64 4.61 3.61 35.63
N ILE A 65 4.00 4.00 34.50
CA ILE A 65 4.51 3.73 33.16
C ILE A 65 5.91 4.34 33.00
N ALA A 66 6.09 5.62 33.33
CA ALA A 66 7.38 6.31 33.18
C ALA A 66 8.51 5.70 34.03
N ALA A 67 8.17 5.20 35.23
CA ALA A 67 9.12 4.54 36.12
C ALA A 67 9.46 3.10 35.71
N SER A 68 8.69 2.49 34.80
CA SER A 68 8.89 1.10 34.40
C SER A 68 10.18 0.93 33.57
N PRO A 69 11.09 0.01 33.95
CA PRO A 69 12.29 -0.27 33.16
C PRO A 69 11.96 -0.82 31.76
N TYR A 70 10.84 -1.54 31.61
CA TYR A 70 10.37 -2.02 30.31
C TYR A 70 9.91 -0.87 29.41
N PHE A 71 9.25 0.14 29.99
CA PHE A 71 8.85 1.32 29.26
C PHE A 71 10.07 2.16 28.85
N GLN A 72 11.07 2.30 29.72
CA GLN A 72 12.33 2.98 29.40
C GLN A 72 13.09 2.27 28.27
N ALA A 73 13.11 0.93 28.25
CA ALA A 73 13.65 0.17 27.12
C ALA A 73 12.85 0.43 25.83
N GLY A 74 11.52 0.44 25.92
CA GLY A 74 10.64 0.81 24.81
C GLY A 74 10.87 2.24 24.31
N GLN A 75 11.15 3.20 25.20
CA GLN A 75 11.47 4.57 24.83
C GLN A 75 12.75 4.64 24.00
N ASN A 76 13.79 3.87 24.35
CA ASN A 76 15.02 3.82 23.56
C ASN A 76 14.76 3.31 22.14
N LEU A 77 13.96 2.26 21.99
CA LEU A 77 13.55 1.74 20.68
C LEU A 77 12.70 2.75 19.90
N ALA A 78 11.76 3.44 20.56
CA ALA A 78 10.94 4.49 19.94
C ALA A 78 11.80 5.69 19.49
N GLN A 79 12.86 6.04 20.22
CA GLN A 79 13.81 7.08 19.79
C GLN A 79 14.63 6.64 18.58
N LEU A 80 15.02 5.36 18.49
CA LEU A 80 15.70 4.83 17.30
C LEU A 80 14.79 4.85 16.07
N LEU A 81 13.52 4.50 16.24
CA LEU A 81 12.52 4.62 15.18
C LEU A 81 12.35 6.08 14.74
N ARG A 82 12.15 7.01 15.67
CA ARG A 82 12.07 8.45 15.36
C ARG A 82 13.29 8.97 14.63
N LYS A 83 14.48 8.50 14.99
CA LYS A 83 15.73 8.86 14.28
C LYS A 83 15.70 8.37 12.83
N LEU A 84 15.23 7.14 12.59
CA LEU A 84 15.06 6.62 11.24
C LEU A 84 14.01 7.43 10.45
N GLU A 85 12.85 7.67 11.06
CA GLU A 85 11.78 8.50 10.47
C GLU A 85 12.28 9.92 10.15
N SER A 86 13.15 10.51 10.98
CA SER A 86 13.73 11.82 10.73
C SER A 86 14.56 11.86 9.43
N HIS A 87 15.29 10.79 9.09
CA HIS A 87 15.99 10.72 7.81
C HIS A 87 15.00 10.68 6.63
N CYS A 88 13.92 9.91 6.75
CA CYS A 88 12.84 9.86 5.77
C CYS A 88 12.15 11.23 5.59
N GLN A 89 11.91 11.94 6.68
CA GLN A 89 11.35 13.30 6.69
C GLN A 89 12.27 14.29 5.99
N VAL A 90 13.59 14.22 6.23
CA VAL A 90 14.58 15.04 5.52
C VAL A 90 14.55 14.76 4.02
N GLN A 91 14.50 13.50 3.59
CA GLN A 91 14.39 13.17 2.17
C GLN A 91 13.08 13.69 1.56
N THR A 92 11.97 13.59 2.28
CA THR A 92 10.68 14.17 1.85
C THR A 92 10.79 15.69 1.66
N ALA A 93 11.36 16.39 2.65
CA ALA A 93 11.53 17.83 2.58
C ALA A 93 12.45 18.25 1.42
N LEU A 94 13.55 17.53 1.19
CA LEU A 94 14.46 17.77 0.06
C LEU A 94 13.77 17.53 -1.29
N ALA A 95 12.99 16.45 -1.42
CA ALA A 95 12.24 16.17 -2.65
C ALA A 95 11.21 17.26 -2.95
N ALA A 96 10.58 17.84 -1.92
CA ALA A 96 9.62 18.93 -2.06
C ALA A 96 10.24 20.26 -2.51
N LEU A 97 11.56 20.45 -2.40
CA LEU A 97 12.24 21.67 -2.86
C LEU A 97 12.25 21.82 -4.38
N SER A 98 12.20 20.70 -5.10
CA SER A 98 12.12 20.67 -6.57
C SER A 98 11.21 19.52 -7.00
N PRO A 99 9.89 19.70 -6.93
CA PRO A 99 8.92 18.67 -7.33
C PRO A 99 9.16 18.20 -8.77
N GLN A 100 9.59 19.11 -9.65
CA GLN A 100 9.88 18.82 -11.05
C GLN A 100 11.07 17.89 -11.27
N SER A 101 11.99 17.74 -10.30
CA SER A 101 13.16 16.87 -10.46
C SER A 101 13.14 15.63 -9.57
N ALA A 102 12.57 15.72 -8.37
CA ALA A 102 12.58 14.61 -7.41
C ALA A 102 11.36 13.69 -7.54
N LEU A 103 10.27 14.19 -8.12
CA LEU A 103 9.01 13.47 -8.22
C LEU A 103 8.61 13.16 -9.67
N THR A 104 9.23 13.81 -10.66
CA THR A 104 9.00 13.46 -12.07
C THR A 104 9.55 12.07 -12.39
N ILE A 105 8.75 11.26 -13.07
CA ILE A 105 9.17 9.97 -13.62
C ILE A 105 9.74 10.22 -15.01
N ASP A 106 11.02 9.92 -15.19
CA ASP A 106 11.69 10.08 -16.48
C ASP A 106 11.03 9.19 -17.54
N ARG A 107 10.92 9.70 -18.77
CA ARG A 107 10.40 8.95 -19.92
C ARG A 107 11.48 8.85 -20.99
N HIS A 108 11.78 7.63 -21.42
CA HIS A 108 12.75 7.34 -22.47
C HIS A 108 12.13 6.40 -23.51
N PRO A 109 12.38 6.56 -24.82
CA PRO A 109 11.93 5.58 -25.81
C PRO A 109 12.46 4.17 -25.51
N GLN A 110 13.76 4.08 -25.24
CA GLN A 110 14.47 2.87 -24.89
C GLN A 110 15.73 3.26 -24.10
N LEU A 111 16.28 2.33 -23.32
CA LEU A 111 17.56 2.48 -22.63
C LEU A 111 18.47 1.31 -22.99
N SER A 112 19.78 1.54 -23.09
CA SER A 112 20.72 0.42 -23.07
C SER A 112 20.68 -0.32 -21.73
N GLN A 113 21.18 -1.56 -21.70
CA GLN A 113 21.33 -2.31 -20.46
C GLN A 113 22.10 -1.53 -19.39
N ALA A 114 23.22 -0.89 -19.76
CA ALA A 114 24.04 -0.10 -18.84
C ALA A 114 23.26 1.10 -18.29
N GLU A 115 22.60 1.88 -19.16
CA GLU A 115 21.83 3.05 -18.72
C GLU A 115 20.68 2.65 -17.79
N PHE A 116 19.96 1.57 -18.10
CA PHE A 116 18.87 1.08 -17.26
C PHE A 116 19.38 0.66 -15.87
N PHE A 117 20.41 -0.18 -15.81
CA PHE A 117 20.88 -0.70 -14.53
C PHE A 117 21.62 0.36 -13.70
N GLU A 118 22.49 1.16 -14.31
CA GLU A 118 23.32 2.14 -13.59
C GLU A 118 22.49 3.34 -13.12
N ASN A 119 21.60 3.87 -13.96
CA ASN A 119 20.91 5.14 -13.67
C ASN A 119 19.53 4.98 -13.02
N TYR A 120 18.91 3.79 -13.12
CA TYR A 120 17.55 3.56 -12.64
C TYR A 120 17.48 2.42 -11.64
N TYR A 121 17.94 1.22 -12.01
CA TYR A 121 17.86 0.05 -11.12
C TYR A 121 18.69 0.24 -9.84
N VAL A 122 19.99 0.52 -9.98
CA VAL A 122 20.91 0.70 -8.85
C VAL A 122 20.65 2.01 -8.11
N CYS A 123 20.28 3.07 -8.83
CA CYS A 123 19.93 4.35 -8.22
C CYS A 123 18.55 4.38 -7.56
N HIS A 124 17.79 3.28 -7.61
CA HIS A 124 16.47 3.17 -7.00
C HIS A 124 15.46 4.20 -7.54
N ARG A 125 15.49 4.44 -8.86
CA ARG A 125 14.64 5.43 -9.54
C ARG A 125 13.67 4.77 -10.52
N PRO A 126 12.37 5.09 -10.48
CA PRO A 126 11.41 4.64 -11.49
C PRO A 126 11.66 5.32 -12.83
N VAL A 127 11.28 4.64 -13.91
CA VAL A 127 11.37 5.15 -15.29
C VAL A 127 10.30 4.54 -16.17
N ILE A 128 9.79 5.32 -17.12
CA ILE A 128 8.89 4.84 -18.18
C ILE A 128 9.66 4.68 -19.48
N LEU A 129 9.51 3.52 -20.10
CA LEU A 129 10.01 3.21 -21.43
C LEU A 129 8.86 3.32 -22.44
N THR A 130 8.92 4.30 -23.34
CA THR A 130 7.77 4.66 -24.20
C THR A 130 7.69 3.86 -25.49
N GLU A 131 8.79 3.23 -25.94
CA GLU A 131 8.84 2.45 -27.19
C GLU A 131 9.44 1.05 -27.00
N ALA A 132 9.61 0.57 -25.77
CA ALA A 132 10.32 -0.67 -25.50
C ALA A 132 9.59 -1.94 -26.00
N THR A 133 8.31 -1.85 -26.32
CA THR A 133 7.51 -2.98 -26.82
C THR A 133 7.10 -2.86 -28.29
N LYS A 134 7.70 -1.93 -29.05
CA LYS A 134 7.34 -1.67 -30.46
C LYS A 134 7.38 -2.91 -31.37
N ASN A 135 8.19 -3.91 -31.04
CA ASN A 135 8.33 -5.15 -31.80
C ASN A 135 7.36 -6.26 -31.34
N TRP A 136 6.59 -6.05 -30.28
CA TRP A 136 5.71 -7.08 -29.74
C TRP A 136 4.49 -7.26 -30.64
N GLN A 137 4.26 -8.50 -31.07
CA GLN A 137 3.06 -8.84 -31.84
C GLN A 137 1.81 -8.64 -30.98
N ALA A 138 1.94 -8.84 -29.66
CA ALA A 138 0.88 -8.62 -28.67
C ALA A 138 0.18 -7.26 -28.79
N LEU A 139 0.89 -6.16 -29.12
CA LEU A 139 0.28 -4.83 -29.25
C LEU A 139 -0.76 -4.74 -30.37
N ASN A 140 -0.62 -5.58 -31.40
CA ASN A 140 -1.54 -5.61 -32.54
C ASN A 140 -2.55 -6.76 -32.44
N LEU A 141 -2.24 -7.80 -31.67
CA LEU A 141 -3.04 -9.02 -31.58
C LEU A 141 -3.99 -9.02 -30.37
N TRP A 142 -3.52 -8.56 -29.21
CA TRP A 142 -4.22 -8.79 -27.95
C TRP A 142 -5.35 -7.79 -27.77
N THR A 143 -6.55 -8.27 -28.05
CA THR A 143 -7.81 -7.62 -27.66
C THR A 143 -8.65 -8.60 -26.83
N PRO A 144 -9.66 -8.12 -26.10
CA PRO A 144 -10.63 -9.00 -25.45
C PRO A 144 -11.22 -10.05 -26.43
N GLU A 145 -11.55 -9.64 -27.66
CA GLU A 145 -12.10 -10.52 -28.69
C GLU A 145 -11.11 -11.60 -29.13
N PHE A 146 -9.83 -11.23 -29.31
CA PHE A 146 -8.77 -12.19 -29.61
C PHE A 146 -8.65 -13.23 -28.49
N LEU A 147 -8.53 -12.79 -27.23
CA LEU A 147 -8.42 -13.68 -26.07
C LEU A 147 -9.62 -14.61 -25.95
N ARG A 148 -10.83 -14.09 -26.14
CA ARG A 148 -12.06 -14.89 -26.18
C ARG A 148 -12.03 -15.95 -27.27
N SER A 149 -11.58 -15.59 -28.47
CA SER A 149 -11.56 -16.52 -29.63
C SER A 149 -10.53 -17.64 -29.48
N GLN A 150 -9.31 -17.33 -29.03
CA GLN A 150 -8.20 -18.27 -28.99
C GLN A 150 -8.18 -19.08 -27.68
N TYR A 151 -8.49 -18.42 -26.57
CA TYR A 151 -8.27 -18.95 -25.22
C TYR A 151 -9.56 -19.03 -24.40
N GLY A 152 -10.72 -18.68 -24.98
CA GLY A 152 -11.99 -18.57 -24.23
C GLY A 152 -12.45 -19.86 -23.54
N HIS A 153 -12.00 -21.02 -24.01
CA HIS A 153 -12.31 -22.33 -23.43
C HIS A 153 -11.48 -22.68 -22.18
N ILE A 154 -10.41 -21.93 -21.92
CA ILE A 154 -9.49 -22.19 -20.81
C ILE A 154 -10.17 -21.78 -19.49
N ALA A 155 -10.11 -22.67 -18.50
CA ALA A 155 -10.49 -22.34 -17.13
C ALA A 155 -9.40 -21.46 -16.49
N VAL A 156 -9.81 -20.30 -15.97
CA VAL A 156 -8.96 -19.31 -15.33
C VAL A 156 -9.49 -18.97 -13.94
N GLU A 157 -8.62 -18.43 -13.09
CA GLU A 157 -8.99 -17.87 -11.80
C GLU A 157 -9.03 -16.34 -11.85
N ILE A 158 -10.03 -15.74 -11.23
CA ILE A 158 -10.12 -14.30 -11.02
C ILE A 158 -10.31 -14.01 -9.52
N GLN A 159 -10.04 -12.77 -9.10
CA GLN A 159 -10.66 -12.24 -7.89
C GLN A 159 -12.07 -11.74 -8.24
N ALA A 160 -13.10 -12.18 -7.52
CA ALA A 160 -14.49 -11.76 -7.68
C ALA A 160 -15.11 -11.30 -6.34
N ASN A 161 -16.25 -10.63 -6.38
CA ASN A 161 -16.94 -10.06 -5.21
C ASN A 161 -16.02 -9.12 -4.38
N ARG A 162 -15.09 -8.42 -5.03
CA ARG A 162 -14.10 -7.54 -4.37
C ARG A 162 -14.77 -6.37 -3.65
N LEU A 163 -15.98 -5.96 -4.06
CA LEU A 163 -16.72 -4.88 -3.39
C LEU A 163 -17.30 -5.30 -2.03
N ALA A 164 -17.42 -6.61 -1.76
CA ALA A 164 -17.94 -7.12 -0.48
C ALA A 164 -16.95 -6.96 0.68
N ASN A 165 -15.65 -6.86 0.39
CA ASN A 165 -14.59 -6.74 1.39
C ASN A 165 -13.46 -5.84 0.86
N ARG A 166 -13.21 -4.70 1.52
CA ARG A 166 -12.14 -3.76 1.13
C ARG A 166 -10.73 -4.37 1.21
N ARG A 167 -10.56 -5.50 1.88
CA ARG A 167 -9.29 -6.24 2.01
C ARG A 167 -9.07 -7.27 0.89
N TYR A 168 -9.68 -7.11 -0.28
CA TYR A 168 -9.63 -8.10 -1.36
C TYR A 168 -8.23 -8.48 -1.86
N GLU A 169 -7.22 -7.59 -1.73
CA GLU A 169 -5.82 -7.94 -2.07
C GLU A 169 -5.08 -8.68 -0.96
N ILE A 170 -5.60 -8.67 0.28
CA ILE A 170 -5.02 -9.37 1.42
C ILE A 170 -5.71 -10.71 1.59
N ASP A 171 -7.04 -10.71 1.55
CA ASP A 171 -7.89 -11.88 1.73
C ASP A 171 -8.14 -12.60 0.39
N VAL A 172 -7.09 -12.73 -0.45
CA VAL A 172 -7.18 -13.13 -1.87
C VAL A 172 -7.95 -14.43 -2.07
N ASP A 173 -7.73 -15.42 -1.18
CA ASP A 173 -8.38 -16.73 -1.29
C ASP A 173 -9.90 -16.66 -1.08
N ALA A 174 -10.40 -15.70 -0.28
CA ALA A 174 -11.83 -15.49 -0.10
C ALA A 174 -12.51 -14.93 -1.37
N HIS A 175 -11.72 -14.37 -2.28
CA HIS A 175 -12.17 -13.78 -3.54
C HIS A 175 -11.85 -14.65 -4.76
N ARG A 176 -11.18 -15.80 -4.59
CA ARG A 176 -10.78 -16.66 -5.70
C ARG A 176 -11.99 -17.34 -6.32
N HIS A 177 -12.20 -17.12 -7.62
CA HIS A 177 -13.29 -17.72 -8.37
C HIS A 177 -12.78 -18.31 -9.69
N SER A 178 -13.22 -19.52 -10.03
CA SER A 178 -12.89 -20.18 -11.29
C SER A 178 -14.00 -19.94 -12.32
N ILE A 179 -13.61 -19.54 -13.52
CA ILE A 179 -14.51 -19.22 -14.64
C ILE A 179 -13.78 -19.56 -15.95
N THR A 180 -14.49 -19.73 -17.07
CA THR A 180 -13.79 -19.76 -18.36
C THR A 180 -13.34 -18.35 -18.75
N LEU A 181 -12.23 -18.25 -19.49
CA LEU A 181 -11.76 -16.94 -19.96
C LEU A 181 -12.81 -16.27 -20.86
N GLY A 182 -13.54 -17.05 -21.66
CA GLY A 182 -14.57 -16.52 -22.55
C GLY A 182 -15.71 -15.85 -21.79
N GLU A 183 -16.20 -16.50 -20.74
CA GLU A 183 -17.21 -15.91 -19.84
C GLU A 183 -16.65 -14.67 -19.13
N PHE A 184 -15.39 -14.69 -18.69
CA PHE A 184 -14.77 -13.52 -18.07
C PHE A 184 -14.64 -12.34 -19.06
N VAL A 185 -14.26 -12.59 -20.31
CA VAL A 185 -14.21 -11.55 -21.35
C VAL A 185 -15.59 -10.93 -21.56
N ASP A 186 -16.65 -11.74 -21.57
CA ASP A 186 -18.02 -11.25 -21.75
C ASP A 186 -18.47 -10.29 -20.62
N MET A 187 -17.80 -10.33 -19.46
CA MET A 187 -18.04 -9.45 -18.31
C MET A 187 -17.25 -8.12 -18.35
N LEU A 188 -16.26 -7.96 -19.24
CA LEU A 188 -15.32 -6.82 -19.21
C LEU A 188 -15.95 -5.48 -19.59
N ALA A 189 -17.12 -5.47 -20.21
CA ALA A 189 -17.81 -4.23 -20.62
C ALA A 189 -18.26 -3.33 -19.46
N ALA A 190 -18.26 -3.84 -18.22
CA ALA A 190 -18.63 -3.07 -17.04
C ALA A 190 -17.55 -2.04 -16.65
N ASN A 191 -17.94 -1.02 -15.90
CA ASN A 191 -17.02 -0.15 -15.17
C ASN A 191 -17.12 -0.47 -13.67
N THR A 192 -16.24 -1.33 -13.18
CA THR A 192 -16.34 -1.93 -11.85
C THR A 192 -14.98 -2.36 -11.31
N ASN A 193 -14.89 -2.43 -9.98
CA ASN A 193 -13.75 -3.04 -9.28
C ASN A 193 -14.07 -4.45 -8.78
N ASP A 194 -15.27 -4.97 -9.02
CA ASP A 194 -15.78 -6.17 -8.34
C ASP A 194 -15.13 -7.48 -8.80
N TYR A 195 -14.58 -7.50 -10.01
CA TYR A 195 -13.85 -8.63 -10.54
C TYR A 195 -12.61 -8.21 -11.32
N TYR A 196 -11.53 -8.96 -11.14
CA TYR A 196 -10.24 -8.68 -11.76
C TYR A 196 -9.36 -9.93 -11.82
N MET A 197 -8.67 -10.15 -12.94
CA MET A 197 -7.60 -11.14 -13.03
C MET A 197 -6.27 -10.47 -12.66
N VAL A 198 -5.64 -10.96 -11.59
CA VAL A 198 -4.40 -10.42 -11.02
C VAL A 198 -3.25 -11.43 -11.04
N ALA A 199 -2.03 -10.96 -10.79
CA ALA A 199 -0.83 -11.80 -10.71
C ALA A 199 -1.00 -13.02 -9.79
N ASN A 200 -1.61 -12.84 -8.61
CA ASN A 200 -1.78 -13.90 -7.60
C ASN A 200 -2.68 -15.07 -8.04
N ASN A 201 -3.46 -14.91 -9.12
CA ASN A 201 -4.19 -16.03 -9.70
C ASN A 201 -3.24 -17.05 -10.34
N GLY A 202 -2.10 -16.60 -10.87
CA GLY A 202 -1.11 -17.46 -11.51
C GLY A 202 -1.60 -18.08 -12.81
N ASN A 203 -2.57 -17.45 -13.49
CA ASN A 203 -3.15 -18.01 -14.71
C ASN A 203 -2.11 -18.22 -15.81
N LEU A 204 -1.14 -17.32 -15.92
CA LEU A 204 -0.08 -17.43 -16.93
C LEU A 204 0.77 -18.69 -16.73
N SER A 205 1.11 -19.06 -15.49
CA SER A 205 1.95 -20.23 -15.20
C SER A 205 1.16 -21.54 -15.10
N LYS A 206 -0.13 -21.49 -14.74
CA LYS A 206 -0.96 -22.67 -14.49
C LYS A 206 -1.78 -23.15 -15.69
N THR A 207 -1.88 -22.37 -16.77
CA THR A 207 -2.80 -22.65 -17.89
C THR A 207 -2.10 -22.56 -19.24
N GLU A 208 -2.79 -22.86 -20.35
CA GLU A 208 -2.23 -22.68 -21.69
C GLU A 208 -2.00 -21.20 -22.06
N LEU A 209 -2.47 -20.25 -21.25
CA LEU A 209 -2.17 -18.82 -21.41
C LEU A 209 -0.68 -18.51 -21.41
N ARG A 210 0.18 -19.38 -20.87
CA ARG A 210 1.65 -19.27 -21.02
C ARG A 210 2.09 -19.05 -22.48
N SER A 211 1.31 -19.56 -23.44
CA SER A 211 1.59 -19.44 -24.87
C SER A 211 1.54 -18.00 -25.38
N LEU A 212 0.85 -17.10 -24.65
CA LEU A 212 0.87 -15.65 -24.89
C LEU A 212 2.31 -15.09 -24.84
N LEU A 213 3.20 -15.69 -24.06
CA LEU A 213 4.61 -15.28 -24.02
C LEU A 213 5.36 -15.49 -25.35
N ASN A 214 4.76 -16.17 -26.33
CA ASN A 214 5.31 -16.30 -27.69
C ASN A 214 5.06 -15.06 -28.56
N ASP A 215 4.09 -14.21 -28.20
CA ASP A 215 3.72 -13.00 -28.95
C ASP A 215 4.57 -11.78 -28.55
N ILE A 216 5.51 -11.96 -27.62
CA ILE A 216 6.32 -10.89 -27.02
C ILE A 216 7.82 -11.14 -27.23
N GLU A 217 8.57 -10.06 -27.42
CA GLU A 217 10.04 -10.04 -27.38
C GLU A 217 10.47 -9.60 -25.98
N MET A 218 10.62 -10.54 -25.06
CA MET A 218 10.95 -10.24 -23.66
C MET A 218 12.29 -9.51 -23.56
N PHE A 219 12.27 -8.28 -23.02
CA PHE A 219 13.37 -7.32 -22.92
C PHE A 219 14.75 -7.96 -22.62
N PRO A 220 15.54 -8.36 -23.63
CA PRO A 220 16.78 -9.10 -23.40
C PRO A 220 17.85 -8.23 -22.71
N GLU A 221 17.73 -6.90 -22.81
CA GLU A 221 18.62 -5.95 -22.15
C GLU A 221 18.40 -5.89 -20.63
N TYR A 222 17.21 -6.26 -20.13
CA TYR A 222 16.83 -6.06 -18.72
C TYR A 222 16.45 -7.36 -18.01
N LEU A 223 15.94 -8.35 -18.74
CA LEU A 223 15.33 -9.55 -18.17
C LEU A 223 16.02 -10.85 -18.64
N ASP A 224 16.04 -11.82 -17.74
CA ASP A 224 16.49 -13.18 -17.99
C ASP A 224 15.32 -14.04 -18.49
N ARG A 225 15.23 -14.24 -19.81
CA ARG A 225 14.16 -15.03 -20.44
C ARG A 225 14.04 -16.46 -19.90
N THR A 226 15.13 -17.05 -19.41
CA THR A 226 15.11 -18.43 -18.89
C THR A 226 14.32 -18.57 -17.58
N LYS A 227 14.08 -17.45 -16.88
CA LYS A 227 13.32 -17.40 -15.62
C LYS A 227 11.89 -16.88 -15.79
N ALA A 228 11.48 -16.59 -17.01
CA ALA A 228 10.18 -15.96 -17.31
C ALA A 228 8.98 -16.74 -16.77
N GLU A 229 9.03 -18.07 -16.81
CA GLU A 229 7.87 -18.92 -16.47
C GLU A 229 7.35 -18.69 -15.05
N ASN A 230 8.23 -18.33 -14.11
CA ASN A 230 7.89 -18.11 -12.70
C ASN A 230 7.91 -16.63 -12.30
N ALA A 231 8.12 -15.72 -13.26
CA ALA A 231 8.39 -14.32 -13.00
C ALA A 231 7.64 -13.36 -13.94
N ALA A 232 6.79 -13.89 -14.81
CA ALA A 232 5.87 -13.14 -15.65
C ALA A 232 4.43 -13.31 -15.14
N PHE A 233 3.69 -12.21 -15.05
CA PHE A 233 2.33 -12.18 -14.53
C PHE A 233 1.40 -11.48 -15.50
N PHE A 234 0.18 -12.02 -15.64
CA PHE A 234 -0.82 -11.54 -16.57
C PHE A 234 -1.98 -10.87 -15.82
N TRP A 235 -2.41 -9.73 -16.35
CA TRP A 235 -3.45 -8.90 -15.77
C TRP A 235 -4.52 -8.62 -16.81
N LEU A 236 -5.79 -8.85 -16.44
CA LEU A 236 -6.95 -8.60 -17.31
C LEU A 236 -8.13 -8.14 -16.47
N GLY A 237 -8.71 -6.99 -16.81
CA GLY A 237 -9.86 -6.49 -16.05
C GLY A 237 -10.64 -5.39 -16.76
N PRO A 238 -11.87 -5.13 -16.28
CA PRO A 238 -12.68 -4.02 -16.76
C PRO A 238 -12.06 -2.66 -16.38
N ALA A 239 -12.62 -1.61 -16.97
CA ALA A 239 -12.43 -0.25 -16.48
C ALA A 239 -12.86 -0.16 -15.01
N GLY A 240 -12.17 0.67 -14.22
CA GLY A 240 -12.52 0.90 -12.81
C GLY A 240 -11.85 -0.03 -11.81
N THR A 241 -11.13 -1.07 -12.26
CA THR A 241 -10.31 -1.91 -11.38
C THR A 241 -9.20 -1.11 -10.70
N VAL A 242 -8.96 -1.43 -9.42
CA VAL A 242 -7.99 -0.79 -8.53
C VAL A 242 -7.11 -1.84 -7.87
N THR A 243 -5.80 -1.62 -7.93
CA THR A 243 -4.86 -2.19 -6.97
C THR A 243 -4.58 -1.10 -5.92
N PRO A 244 -4.99 -1.30 -4.65
CA PRO A 244 -4.82 -0.32 -3.57
C PRO A 244 -3.38 0.12 -3.35
N LEU A 245 -3.19 1.16 -2.55
CA LEU A 245 -1.86 1.68 -2.25
C LEU A 245 -1.01 0.63 -1.51
N HIS A 246 0.09 0.21 -2.13
CA HIS A 246 1.02 -0.77 -1.60
C HIS A 246 2.43 -0.52 -2.14
N HIS A 247 3.42 -1.27 -1.66
CA HIS A 247 4.73 -1.38 -2.31
C HIS A 247 5.04 -2.84 -2.61
N ASP A 248 6.05 -3.10 -3.41
CA ASP A 248 6.52 -4.46 -3.66
C ASP A 248 7.84 -4.73 -2.95
N ALA A 249 8.01 -5.97 -2.52
CA ALA A 249 9.24 -6.47 -1.91
C ALA A 249 10.38 -6.67 -2.93
N CYS A 250 10.11 -6.47 -4.21
CA CYS A 250 11.03 -6.65 -5.32
C CYS A 250 10.81 -5.55 -6.35
N ASN A 251 11.76 -5.39 -7.28
CA ASN A 251 11.56 -4.51 -8.42
C ASN A 251 10.58 -5.15 -9.41
N LEU A 252 9.84 -4.30 -10.13
CA LEU A 252 8.79 -4.68 -11.08
C LEU A 252 9.02 -3.95 -12.40
N LEU A 253 8.93 -4.67 -13.52
CA LEU A 253 8.74 -4.06 -14.84
C LEU A 253 7.31 -4.36 -15.29
N PHE A 254 6.47 -3.34 -15.36
CA PHE A 254 5.07 -3.46 -15.76
C PHE A 254 4.88 -2.92 -17.18
N VAL A 255 4.12 -3.62 -18.02
CA VAL A 255 3.90 -3.29 -19.42
C VAL A 255 2.41 -3.19 -19.71
N GLN A 256 1.99 -2.06 -20.28
CA GLN A 256 0.62 -1.86 -20.71
C GLN A 256 0.46 -2.28 -22.18
N ILE A 257 -0.44 -3.21 -22.47
CA ILE A 257 -0.62 -3.77 -23.82
C ILE A 257 -1.92 -3.26 -24.44
N TYR A 258 -3.01 -3.25 -23.69
CA TYR A 258 -4.33 -2.80 -24.15
C TYR A 258 -4.99 -1.92 -23.09
N GLY A 259 -5.64 -0.83 -23.50
CA GLY A 259 -6.24 0.16 -22.58
C GLY A 259 -5.20 0.91 -21.74
N ARG A 260 -5.65 1.77 -20.84
CA ARG A 260 -4.77 2.64 -20.05
C ARG A 260 -4.90 2.42 -18.54
N LYS A 261 -3.82 2.69 -17.82
CA LYS A 261 -3.80 2.70 -16.34
C LYS A 261 -3.18 3.97 -15.80
N THR A 262 -3.81 4.55 -14.78
CA THR A 262 -3.23 5.63 -13.99
C THR A 262 -2.49 5.04 -12.79
N TRP A 263 -1.27 5.53 -12.58
CA TRP A 263 -0.38 5.16 -11.50
C TRP A 263 -0.13 6.38 -10.62
N LYS A 264 -0.41 6.24 -9.34
CA LYS A 264 0.03 7.15 -8.29
C LYS A 264 1.26 6.55 -7.64
N ILE A 265 2.39 7.23 -7.71
CA ILE A 265 3.71 6.71 -7.33
C ILE A 265 4.27 7.60 -6.22
N ILE A 266 4.74 6.96 -5.15
CA ILE A 266 5.21 7.61 -3.94
C ILE A 266 6.58 7.04 -3.56
N PRO A 267 7.60 7.89 -3.34
CA PRO A 267 8.92 7.42 -2.93
C PRO A 267 8.90 6.68 -1.58
N PRO A 268 9.75 5.66 -1.39
CA PRO A 268 9.82 4.81 -0.18
C PRO A 268 10.04 5.61 1.11
N PHE A 269 10.73 6.74 1.05
CA PHE A 269 10.96 7.59 2.22
C PHE A 269 9.69 8.30 2.73
N ASN A 270 8.55 8.18 2.05
CA ASN A 270 7.26 8.62 2.59
C ASN A 270 6.58 7.55 3.46
N THR A 271 7.12 6.32 3.57
CA THR A 271 6.55 5.21 4.36
C THR A 271 6.02 5.61 5.74
N PRO A 272 6.69 6.46 6.54
CA PRO A 272 6.17 6.90 7.85
C PRO A 272 4.80 7.59 7.79
N TYR A 273 4.38 8.09 6.64
CA TYR A 273 3.10 8.78 6.43
C TYR A 273 2.01 7.90 5.81
N LEU A 274 2.32 6.64 5.50
CA LEU A 274 1.48 5.75 4.69
C LEU A 274 0.73 4.71 5.50
N TYR A 275 0.84 4.71 6.84
CA TYR A 275 0.03 3.84 7.70
C TYR A 275 0.10 2.34 7.29
N ASN A 276 1.32 1.87 6.99
CA ASN A 276 1.60 0.49 6.59
C ASN A 276 1.61 -0.43 7.81
N TYR A 277 0.46 -1.00 8.16
CA TYR A 277 0.32 -1.89 9.32
C TYR A 277 0.21 -3.36 8.96
N GLU A 278 -0.12 -3.68 7.70
CA GLU A 278 -0.33 -5.04 7.24
C GLU A 278 0.42 -5.32 5.95
N GLY A 279 1.42 -6.22 6.04
CA GLY A 279 2.25 -6.61 4.90
C GLY A 279 2.83 -5.39 4.18
N VAL A 280 2.54 -5.28 2.89
CA VAL A 280 2.99 -4.16 2.04
C VAL A 280 1.91 -3.10 1.80
N PHE A 281 0.74 -3.22 2.41
CA PHE A 281 -0.42 -2.39 2.11
C PHE A 281 -0.57 -1.20 3.05
N SER A 282 -1.07 -0.10 2.50
CA SER A 282 -1.57 1.05 3.25
C SER A 282 -3.08 0.89 3.45
N GLU A 283 -3.58 1.28 4.63
CA GLU A 283 -5.03 1.43 4.82
C GLU A 283 -5.60 2.69 4.16
N VAL A 284 -4.74 3.61 3.72
CA VAL A 284 -5.17 4.89 3.16
C VAL A 284 -5.69 4.69 1.74
N ASP A 285 -6.93 5.10 1.53
CA ASP A 285 -7.49 5.29 0.19
C ASP A 285 -6.90 6.57 -0.43
N CYS A 286 -5.92 6.44 -1.32
CA CYS A 286 -5.23 7.59 -1.90
C CYS A 286 -6.08 8.38 -2.93
N GLU A 287 -7.25 7.88 -3.29
CA GLU A 287 -8.21 8.61 -4.15
C GLU A 287 -9.19 9.42 -3.31
N GLN A 288 -9.51 8.94 -2.11
CA GLN A 288 -10.39 9.62 -1.16
C GLN A 288 -9.84 9.54 0.27
N PRO A 289 -8.72 10.23 0.56
CA PRO A 289 -8.03 10.11 1.84
C PRO A 289 -8.86 10.69 2.99
N ASP A 290 -9.11 9.87 4.02
CA ASP A 290 -9.67 10.33 5.29
C ASP A 290 -8.56 10.98 6.14
N TYR A 291 -8.41 12.29 6.00
CA TYR A 291 -7.42 13.06 6.75
C TYR A 291 -7.73 13.22 8.25
N ALA A 292 -8.94 12.91 8.70
CA ALA A 292 -9.24 12.88 10.13
C ALA A 292 -8.65 11.61 10.76
N LYS A 293 -8.77 10.48 10.06
CA LYS A 293 -8.18 9.20 10.47
C LYS A 293 -6.67 9.10 10.17
N TYR A 294 -6.23 9.64 9.05
CA TYR A 294 -4.87 9.54 8.52
C TYR A 294 -4.21 10.91 8.28
N PRO A 295 -4.06 11.76 9.32
CA PRO A 295 -3.62 13.14 9.16
C PRO A 295 -2.21 13.29 8.57
N LEU A 296 -1.31 12.34 8.81
CA LEU A 296 0.07 12.38 8.30
C LEU A 296 0.15 12.24 6.78
N PHE A 297 -0.89 11.66 6.16
CA PHE A 297 -0.94 11.46 4.71
C PHE A 297 -0.91 12.79 3.93
N LYS A 298 -1.25 13.92 4.57
CA LYS A 298 -1.11 15.27 3.98
C LYS A 298 0.34 15.62 3.62
N ASN A 299 1.31 14.95 4.23
CA ASN A 299 2.73 15.21 4.01
C ASN A 299 3.34 14.38 2.86
N VAL A 300 2.53 13.51 2.24
CA VAL A 300 3.01 12.60 1.20
C VAL A 300 3.29 13.37 -0.09
N CYS A 301 4.49 13.17 -0.63
CA CYS A 301 4.82 13.57 -1.99
C CYS A 301 4.46 12.45 -2.97
N MET A 302 3.58 12.74 -3.93
CA MET A 302 3.04 11.77 -4.87
C MET A 302 3.06 12.31 -6.30
N THR A 303 3.36 11.43 -7.25
CA THR A 303 3.30 11.71 -8.68
C THR A 303 2.27 10.84 -9.34
N GLU A 304 1.51 11.42 -10.26
CA GLU A 304 0.54 10.69 -11.06
C GLU A 304 1.01 10.61 -12.53
N VAL A 305 0.98 9.41 -13.09
CA VAL A 305 1.28 9.17 -14.51
C VAL A 305 0.22 8.24 -15.10
N THR A 306 -0.09 8.43 -16.38
CA THR A 306 -0.87 7.46 -17.16
C THR A 306 0.08 6.66 -18.04
N LEU A 307 -0.08 5.34 -17.99
CA LEU A 307 0.61 4.39 -18.84
C LEU A 307 -0.29 4.05 -20.03
N GLU A 308 0.21 4.35 -21.23
CA GLU A 308 -0.47 4.13 -22.51
C GLU A 308 -0.10 2.75 -23.11
N PRO A 309 -0.90 2.19 -24.03
CA PRO A 309 -0.53 0.97 -24.74
C PRO A 309 0.85 1.07 -25.40
N GLY A 310 1.70 0.08 -25.14
CA GLY A 310 3.08 0.03 -25.63
C GLY A 310 4.13 0.53 -24.62
N GLU A 311 3.71 1.27 -23.59
CA GLU A 311 4.63 1.75 -22.57
C GLU A 311 4.91 0.70 -21.49
N ALA A 312 6.15 0.72 -20.97
CA ALA A 312 6.55 -0.05 -19.81
C ALA A 312 7.00 0.89 -18.69
N ILE A 313 6.71 0.55 -17.43
CA ILE A 313 7.19 1.28 -16.26
C ILE A 313 8.01 0.36 -15.37
N PHE A 314 9.21 0.80 -15.01
CA PHE A 314 10.03 0.19 -13.97
C PHE A 314 9.70 0.83 -12.63
N ILE A 315 9.31 0.01 -11.66
CA ILE A 315 9.05 0.39 -10.27
C ILE A 315 10.08 -0.31 -9.38
N PRO A 316 10.97 0.43 -8.71
CA PRO A 316 11.94 -0.17 -7.81
C PRO A 316 11.29 -0.73 -6.53
N ALA A 317 11.91 -1.73 -5.91
CA ALA A 317 11.43 -2.35 -4.68
C ALA A 317 11.17 -1.32 -3.56
N GLY A 318 10.04 -1.40 -2.87
CA GLY A 318 9.66 -0.45 -1.81
C GLY A 318 9.07 0.88 -2.30
N TRP A 319 9.05 1.15 -3.60
CA TRP A 319 8.28 2.28 -4.12
C TRP A 319 6.79 2.01 -4.00
N TRP A 320 6.12 2.95 -3.35
CA TRP A 320 4.69 2.87 -3.11
C TRP A 320 3.95 3.24 -4.38
N HIS A 321 2.91 2.48 -4.69
CA HIS A 321 2.10 2.71 -5.87
C HIS A 321 0.65 2.28 -5.68
N HIS A 322 -0.23 3.01 -6.36
CA HIS A 322 -1.65 2.70 -6.51
C HIS A 322 -1.99 2.74 -8.00
N VAL A 323 -2.76 1.77 -8.47
CA VAL A 323 -3.03 1.60 -9.90
C VAL A 323 -4.52 1.52 -10.15
N ARG A 324 -5.02 2.34 -11.08
CA ARG A 324 -6.41 2.33 -11.56
C ARG A 324 -6.46 2.08 -13.06
N SER A 325 -7.28 1.14 -13.49
CA SER A 325 -7.59 0.94 -14.92
C SER A 325 -8.63 1.97 -15.38
N LEU A 326 -8.30 2.74 -16.42
CA LEU A 326 -9.19 3.73 -17.02
C LEU A 326 -10.13 3.10 -18.06
N ASP A 327 -9.66 2.05 -18.71
CA ASP A 327 -10.37 1.30 -19.74
C ASP A 327 -10.33 -0.21 -19.39
N VAL A 328 -10.99 -1.04 -20.20
CA VAL A 328 -10.66 -2.48 -20.22
C VAL A 328 -9.16 -2.60 -20.47
N SER A 329 -8.46 -3.35 -19.62
CA SER A 329 -6.99 -3.37 -19.63
C SER A 329 -6.41 -4.77 -19.72
N ILE A 330 -5.36 -4.89 -20.53
CA ILE A 330 -4.49 -6.07 -20.62
C ILE A 330 -3.06 -5.60 -20.35
N SER A 331 -2.40 -6.24 -19.40
CA SER A 331 -1.03 -5.89 -18.99
C SER A 331 -0.21 -7.12 -18.66
N LEU A 332 1.11 -7.00 -18.76
CA LEU A 332 2.06 -7.97 -18.22
C LEU A 332 2.94 -7.31 -17.17
N SER A 333 3.43 -8.08 -16.22
CA SER A 333 4.51 -7.62 -15.35
C SER A 333 5.58 -8.68 -15.16
N PHE A 334 6.81 -8.24 -14.91
CA PHE A 334 8.01 -9.07 -14.89
C PHE A 334 8.88 -8.77 -13.67
N THR A 335 9.48 -9.81 -13.09
CA THR A 335 10.40 -9.71 -11.94
C THR A 335 11.74 -10.44 -12.16
N ASN A 336 11.94 -11.06 -13.32
CA ASN A 336 13.15 -11.80 -13.72
C ASN A 336 14.25 -10.89 -14.26
N PHE A 337 14.66 -9.87 -13.51
CA PHE A 337 15.75 -8.99 -13.93
C PHE A 337 17.10 -9.73 -14.04
N LEU A 338 17.99 -9.24 -14.91
CA LEU A 338 19.37 -9.72 -14.99
C LEU A 338 20.15 -9.41 -13.70
N PHE A 339 19.81 -8.32 -13.01
CA PHE A 339 20.35 -8.00 -11.70
C PHE A 339 19.58 -8.72 -10.58
N PRO A 340 20.19 -8.93 -9.40
CA PRO A 340 19.50 -9.52 -8.26
C PRO A 340 18.22 -8.75 -7.91
N ASN A 341 17.13 -9.50 -7.69
CA ASN A 341 15.81 -8.94 -7.39
C ASN A 341 15.17 -9.55 -6.13
N GLU A 342 15.98 -10.12 -5.25
CA GLU A 342 15.56 -10.70 -3.98
C GLU A 342 16.11 -9.86 -2.83
N TYR A 343 15.23 -9.40 -1.95
CA TYR A 343 15.56 -8.52 -0.84
C TYR A 343 14.90 -9.00 0.45
N THR A 344 15.51 -8.71 1.59
CA THR A 344 14.95 -9.05 2.90
C THR A 344 13.96 -7.98 3.35
N TRP A 345 12.73 -8.39 3.65
CA TRP A 345 11.69 -7.54 4.20
C TRP A 345 11.18 -8.10 5.52
N ASN A 346 10.96 -7.22 6.49
CA ASN A 346 10.36 -7.58 7.78
C ASN A 346 8.92 -7.10 7.81
N TYR A 347 7.97 -8.01 8.04
CA TYR A 347 6.55 -7.72 8.18
C TYR A 347 6.12 -7.87 9.64
N PRO A 348 6.33 -6.84 10.48
CA PRO A 348 5.89 -6.91 11.86
C PRO A 348 4.38 -7.08 11.91
N GLN A 349 3.90 -7.97 12.78
CA GLN A 349 2.47 -8.15 13.05
C GLN A 349 2.02 -7.03 13.99
N ILE A 350 1.74 -5.85 13.43
CA ILE A 350 1.26 -4.69 14.18
C ILE A 350 -0.23 -4.91 14.45
N ARG A 351 -0.61 -5.14 15.71
CA ARG A 351 -2.01 -5.20 16.14
C ARG A 351 -2.41 -3.81 16.64
N ARG A 352 -3.49 -3.24 16.11
CA ARG A 352 -4.11 -2.01 16.62
C ARG A 352 -5.55 -2.25 17.03
#